data_AF-A0A925BDX6-F1
#
_entry.id   AF-A0A925BDX6-F1
#
_cell.length_a   1.000
_cell.length_b   1.000
_cell.length_c   1.000
_cell.angle_alpha   90.00
_cell.angle_beta   90.00
_cell.angle_gamma   90.00
#
_symmetry.space_group_name_H-M   'P 1'
#
loop_
_entity.id
_entity.type
_entity.pdbx_description
1 polymer ?
#
loop_
_entity_poly.entity_id
_entity_poly.type
_entity_poly.pdbx_seq_one_letter_code
_entity_poly.pdbx_strand_id
1 'polypeptide(L)'
;MKRTTLFAATVAAVCAVTISAPAFAQGSAFPDVPANHWAASSVSALVKAGIVNGYGASPLAIGAPDKKKPAYDGNKPVTRYELAVTLYRFVQHMDKVAKQPKSKTGAMVTPKTGADAVKQLVARGYLPANSPFVKNATAAGGIKPVTADEFARALGDVLTKVQETRTPVSKDSGLDIERPGGDTHTH
;
A
#
# COMPACT_ATOMS: atom_id res chain seq x y z
N MET A 1 68.99 17.83 -31.34
CA MET A 1 67.96 16.75 -31.41
C MET A 1 66.61 17.36 -31.03
N LYS A 2 65.55 17.05 -31.79
CA LYS A 2 64.20 17.65 -31.69
C LYS A 2 63.31 16.84 -30.73
N ARG A 3 62.39 17.52 -29.99
CA ARG A 3 60.95 17.20 -29.76
C ARG A 3 60.44 17.81 -28.44
N THR A 4 59.82 18.98 -28.45
CA THR A 4 58.36 19.29 -28.58
C THR A 4 57.51 18.88 -27.36
N THR A 5 56.88 19.89 -26.75
CA THR A 5 55.83 19.91 -25.70
C THR A 5 54.61 19.04 -26.02
N LEU A 6 53.87 18.58 -24.99
CA LEU A 6 52.40 18.44 -24.99
C LEU A 6 51.82 18.11 -23.59
N PHE A 7 50.73 18.80 -23.27
CA PHE A 7 49.80 18.63 -22.15
C PHE A 7 49.09 17.26 -22.18
N ALA A 8 48.73 16.69 -21.01
CA ALA A 8 47.41 16.07 -20.76
C ALA A 8 47.27 15.46 -19.35
N ALA A 9 46.27 15.97 -18.63
CA ALA A 9 45.43 15.38 -17.59
C ALA A 9 45.73 13.97 -17.04
N THR A 10 45.73 13.86 -15.70
CA THR A 10 45.18 12.68 -15.02
C THR A 10 44.52 13.10 -13.71
N VAL A 11 43.18 13.04 -13.71
CA VAL A 11 42.29 13.14 -12.57
C VAL A 11 42.22 11.75 -11.92
N ALA A 12 42.40 11.66 -10.60
CA ALA A 12 41.96 10.50 -9.83
C ALA A 12 41.51 10.98 -8.43
N ALA A 13 40.28 11.50 -8.38
CA ALA A 13 39.63 11.85 -7.13
C ALA A 13 39.26 10.58 -6.35
N VAL A 14 39.67 10.61 -5.09
CA VAL A 14 39.69 9.55 -4.09
C VAL A 14 38.35 9.45 -3.34
N CYS A 15 38.04 8.25 -2.83
CA CYS A 15 37.02 7.88 -1.82
C CYS A 15 35.55 7.80 -2.24
N ALA A 16 35.16 6.66 -2.82
CA ALA A 16 33.79 6.14 -2.67
C ALA A 16 33.67 5.40 -1.34
N VAL A 17 33.08 6.03 -0.34
CA VAL A 17 32.68 5.39 0.92
C VAL A 17 31.52 4.44 0.62
N THR A 18 31.78 3.14 0.59
CA THR A 18 30.73 2.13 0.54
C THR A 18 30.19 1.91 1.95
N ILE A 19 29.06 2.54 2.29
CA ILE A 19 28.31 2.21 3.50
C ILE A 19 27.67 0.83 3.26
N SER A 20 28.35 -0.23 3.71
CA SER A 20 27.74 -1.56 3.80
C SER A 20 26.91 -1.61 5.07
N ALA A 21 25.60 -1.39 4.94
CA ALA A 21 24.66 -1.66 6.03
C ALA A 21 24.58 -3.19 6.24
N PRO A 22 24.54 -3.69 7.49
CA PRO A 22 24.41 -5.11 7.75
C PRO A 22 23.06 -5.61 7.23
N ALA A 23 23.09 -6.52 6.25
CA ALA A 23 21.92 -7.24 5.79
C ALA A 23 21.48 -8.18 6.92
N PHE A 24 20.40 -7.83 7.62
CA PHE A 24 19.71 -8.78 8.50
C PHE A 24 19.19 -9.93 7.64
N ALA A 25 19.95 -11.02 7.60
CA ALA A 25 19.53 -12.29 7.01
C ALA A 25 18.45 -12.91 7.90
N GLN A 26 17.26 -12.32 7.86
CA GLN A 26 16.06 -12.98 8.31
C GLN A 26 15.78 -14.10 7.31
N GLY A 27 15.71 -15.34 7.78
CA GLY A 27 15.38 -16.49 6.93
C GLY A 27 14.21 -16.15 5.99
N SER A 28 14.30 -16.61 4.75
CA SER A 28 13.32 -16.19 3.74
C SER A 28 11.90 -16.54 4.17
N ALA A 29 10.99 -15.57 3.99
CA ALA A 29 9.57 -15.74 4.25
C ALA A 29 8.92 -16.75 3.30
N PHE A 30 9.48 -16.94 2.10
CA PHE A 30 8.93 -17.82 1.07
C PHE A 30 10.04 -18.58 0.32
N PRO A 31 9.81 -19.84 -0.07
CA PRO A 31 10.82 -20.66 -0.74
C PRO A 31 11.24 -20.10 -2.12
N ASP A 32 10.34 -19.37 -2.79
CA ASP A 32 10.54 -18.75 -4.09
C ASP A 32 11.15 -17.33 -4.02
N VAL A 33 11.45 -16.82 -2.82
CA VAL A 33 12.12 -15.53 -2.62
C VAL A 33 13.45 -15.77 -1.89
N PRO A 34 14.57 -16.06 -2.57
CA PRO A 34 15.85 -16.26 -1.91
C PRO A 34 16.28 -15.05 -1.06
N ALA A 35 17.11 -15.26 -0.03
CA ALA A 35 17.54 -14.19 0.88
C ALA A 35 18.32 -13.05 0.19
N ASN A 36 18.96 -13.32 -0.94
CA ASN A 36 19.68 -12.35 -1.76
C ASN A 36 18.80 -11.71 -2.86
N HIS A 37 17.50 -12.00 -2.90
CA HIS A 37 16.58 -11.41 -3.87
C HIS A 37 16.27 -9.94 -3.53
N TRP A 38 16.19 -9.07 -4.54
CA TRP A 38 15.97 -7.63 -4.35
C TRP A 38 14.71 -7.30 -3.53
N ALA A 39 13.68 -8.14 -3.63
CA ALA A 39 12.41 -7.98 -2.91
C ALA A 39 12.40 -8.62 -1.51
N ALA A 40 13.44 -9.37 -1.11
CA ALA A 40 13.40 -10.22 0.07
C ALA A 40 13.10 -9.44 1.36
N SER A 41 13.74 -8.28 1.55
CA SER A 41 13.54 -7.42 2.71
C SER A 41 12.11 -6.85 2.75
N SER A 42 11.63 -6.30 1.63
CA SER A 42 10.29 -5.72 1.51
C SER A 42 9.18 -6.74 1.73
N VAL A 43 9.30 -7.91 1.11
CA VAL A 43 8.33 -9.01 1.28
C VAL A 43 8.29 -9.48 2.73
N SER A 44 9.47 -9.68 3.33
CA SER A 44 9.59 -10.07 4.74
C SER A 44 8.94 -9.07 5.70
N ALA A 45 9.11 -7.76 5.45
CA ALA A 45 8.47 -6.72 6.23
C ALA A 45 6.93 -6.76 6.10
N LEU A 46 6.41 -6.94 4.88
CA LEU A 46 4.97 -7.03 4.63
C LEU A 46 4.34 -8.29 5.24
N VAL A 47 5.07 -9.41 5.26
CA VAL A 47 4.64 -10.65 5.93
C VAL A 47 4.58 -10.47 7.43
N LYS A 48 5.61 -9.89 8.04
CA LYS A 48 5.62 -9.54 9.47
C LYS A 48 4.47 -8.59 9.85
N ALA A 49 4.15 -7.64 8.98
CA ALA A 49 3.03 -6.72 9.17
C ALA A 49 1.65 -7.40 9.03
N GLY A 50 1.60 -8.63 8.51
CA GLY A 50 0.38 -9.37 8.20
C GLY A 50 -0.38 -8.80 6.99
N ILE A 51 0.31 -8.03 6.13
CA ILE A 51 -0.25 -7.42 4.93
C ILE A 51 -0.24 -8.43 3.78
N VAL A 52 0.85 -9.18 3.64
CA VAL A 52 1.05 -10.22 2.62
C VAL A 52 1.21 -11.58 3.30
N ASN A 53 0.55 -12.63 2.77
CA ASN A 53 0.65 -13.99 3.32
C ASN A 53 1.13 -15.03 2.29
N GLY A 54 1.30 -14.66 1.02
CA GLY A 54 1.59 -15.60 -0.07
C GLY A 54 0.39 -16.48 -0.45
N TYR A 55 0.54 -17.17 -1.58
CA TYR A 55 -0.42 -18.12 -2.12
C TYR A 55 -0.37 -19.43 -1.34
N GLY A 56 -1.52 -20.01 -0.97
CA GLY A 56 -1.60 -21.27 -0.21
C GLY A 56 -1.65 -21.11 1.32
N ALA A 57 -1.26 -19.96 1.89
CA ALA A 57 -1.42 -19.67 3.33
C ALA A 57 -2.80 -19.12 3.71
N SER A 58 -3.59 -18.66 2.74
CA SER A 58 -4.84 -17.94 2.96
C SER A 58 -5.95 -18.50 2.05
N PRO A 59 -7.16 -18.78 2.57
CA PRO A 59 -8.31 -19.20 1.76
C PRO A 59 -8.68 -18.20 0.65
N LEU A 60 -8.24 -16.95 0.80
CA LEU A 60 -8.46 -15.85 -0.14
C LEU A 60 -7.54 -15.88 -1.36
N ALA A 61 -6.48 -16.72 -1.35
CA ALA A 61 -5.57 -16.86 -2.47
C ALA A 61 -6.27 -17.66 -3.59
N ILE A 62 -6.72 -16.97 -4.64
CA ILE A 62 -7.34 -17.60 -5.81
C ILE A 62 -6.25 -18.29 -6.63
N GLY A 63 -6.34 -19.62 -6.78
CA GLY A 63 -5.51 -20.38 -7.73
C GLY A 63 -4.19 -20.95 -7.19
N ALA A 64 -4.00 -21.07 -5.88
CA ALA A 64 -2.80 -21.73 -5.34
C ALA A 64 -2.88 -23.27 -5.50
N PRO A 65 -1.98 -23.92 -6.27
CA PRO A 65 -1.84 -25.35 -6.21
C PRO A 65 -1.08 -25.73 -4.92
N ASP A 66 -1.65 -26.68 -4.19
CA ASP A 66 -1.05 -27.45 -3.10
C ASP A 66 -0.80 -26.76 -1.74
N LYS A 67 -1.33 -27.39 -0.68
CA LYS A 67 -1.42 -26.87 0.70
C LYS A 67 -0.11 -27.00 1.51
N LYS A 68 1.05 -27.19 0.87
CA LYS A 68 2.26 -27.66 1.56
C LYS A 68 3.30 -26.59 1.89
N LYS A 69 3.42 -25.52 1.10
CA LYS A 69 4.27 -24.34 1.42
C LYS A 69 3.72 -23.10 0.71
N PRO A 70 3.54 -21.97 1.40
CA PRO A 70 3.11 -20.77 0.71
C PRO A 70 4.21 -20.23 -0.18
N ALA A 71 3.84 -19.70 -1.35
CA ALA A 71 4.75 -19.03 -2.29
C ALA A 71 4.40 -17.54 -2.40
N TYR A 72 5.38 -16.69 -2.67
CA TYR A 72 5.13 -15.27 -2.96
C TYR A 72 4.56 -15.07 -4.36
N ASP A 73 5.08 -15.83 -5.33
CA ASP A 73 4.77 -15.76 -6.77
C ASP A 73 4.90 -14.35 -7.35
N GLY A 74 6.09 -13.76 -7.22
CA GLY A 74 6.34 -12.35 -7.57
C GLY A 74 6.21 -12.02 -9.06
N ASN A 75 6.16 -13.03 -9.93
CA ASN A 75 5.94 -12.83 -11.37
C ASN A 75 4.46 -12.84 -11.76
N LYS A 76 3.58 -13.29 -10.87
CA LYS A 76 2.14 -13.31 -11.11
C LYS A 76 1.55 -11.91 -10.94
N PRO A 77 0.75 -11.42 -11.91
CA PRO A 77 0.05 -10.16 -11.74
C PRO A 77 -0.97 -10.27 -10.60
N VAL A 78 -1.02 -9.22 -9.78
CA VAL A 78 -1.98 -9.10 -8.69
C VAL A 78 -3.37 -8.91 -9.27
N THR A 79 -4.33 -9.69 -8.78
CA THR A 79 -5.74 -9.53 -9.17
C THR A 79 -6.41 -8.40 -8.39
N ARG A 80 -7.51 -7.85 -8.88
CA ARG A 80 -8.26 -6.80 -8.16
C ARG A 80 -8.70 -7.25 -6.77
N TYR A 81 -9.12 -8.50 -6.62
CA TYR A 81 -9.46 -9.07 -5.32
C TYR A 81 -8.26 -9.30 -4.41
N GLU A 82 -7.12 -9.72 -4.94
CA GLU A 82 -5.88 -9.80 -4.16
C GLU A 82 -5.43 -8.42 -3.68
N LEU A 83 -5.53 -7.39 -4.54
CA LEU A 83 -5.28 -6.02 -4.14
C LEU A 83 -6.26 -5.56 -3.05
N ALA A 84 -7.56 -5.84 -3.20
CA ALA A 84 -8.56 -5.49 -2.20
C ALA A 84 -8.23 -6.06 -0.82
N VAL A 85 -7.87 -7.35 -0.77
CA VAL A 85 -7.47 -8.02 0.48
C VAL A 85 -6.19 -7.41 1.04
N THR A 86 -5.24 -7.05 0.18
CA THR A 86 -3.97 -6.42 0.58
C THR A 86 -4.21 -5.03 1.19
N LEU A 87 -4.99 -4.18 0.51
CA LEU A 87 -5.38 -2.86 1.01
C LEU A 87 -6.18 -2.95 2.31
N TYR A 88 -7.08 -3.93 2.40
CA TYR A 88 -7.81 -4.24 3.63
C TYR A 88 -6.87 -4.57 4.78
N ARG A 89 -5.87 -5.44 4.57
CA ARG A 89 -4.89 -5.80 5.62
C ARG A 89 -3.98 -4.63 5.97
N PHE A 90 -3.61 -3.81 4.98
CA PHE A 90 -2.88 -2.57 5.21
C PHE A 90 -3.66 -1.61 6.11
N VAL A 91 -4.94 -1.35 5.83
CA VAL A 91 -5.79 -0.53 6.69
C VAL A 91 -5.87 -1.10 8.11
N GLN A 92 -6.07 -2.41 8.25
CA GLN A 92 -6.02 -3.05 9.58
C GLN A 92 -4.70 -2.84 10.31
N HIS A 93 -3.58 -2.95 9.60
CA HIS A 93 -2.26 -2.70 10.17
C HIS A 93 -2.14 -1.25 10.63
N MET A 94 -2.57 -0.30 9.79
CA MET A 94 -2.55 1.14 10.08
C MET A 94 -3.42 1.51 11.28
N ASP A 95 -4.59 0.90 11.43
CA ASP A 95 -5.47 1.08 12.59
C ASP A 95 -4.82 0.55 13.87
N LYS A 96 -4.18 -0.63 13.80
CA LYS A 96 -3.46 -1.24 14.94
C LYS A 96 -2.29 -0.38 15.40
N VAL A 97 -1.47 0.11 14.48
CA VAL A 97 -0.29 0.92 14.84
C VAL A 97 -0.65 2.33 15.30
N ALA A 98 -1.76 2.89 14.82
CA ALA A 98 -2.15 4.26 15.13
C ALA A 98 -2.94 4.41 16.45
N LYS A 99 -3.21 3.31 17.19
CA LYS A 99 -3.99 3.30 18.44
C LYS A 99 -5.26 4.17 18.38
N GLN A 100 -5.92 4.21 17.23
CA GLN A 100 -7.01 5.14 16.96
C GLN A 100 -8.21 4.85 17.88
N PRO A 101 -8.96 5.89 18.31
CA PRO A 101 -10.23 5.68 18.99
C PRO A 101 -11.16 4.85 18.10
N LYS A 102 -11.81 3.84 18.68
CA LYS A 102 -12.64 2.87 17.95
C LYS A 102 -13.65 3.61 17.07
N SER A 103 -13.55 3.43 15.75
CA SER A 103 -14.54 3.95 14.80
C SER A 103 -15.95 3.55 15.22
N LYS A 104 -16.92 4.45 15.02
CA LYS A 104 -18.35 4.17 15.23
C LYS A 104 -18.85 2.97 14.42
N THR A 105 -18.16 2.63 13.33
CA THR A 105 -18.46 1.50 12.43
C THR A 105 -17.92 0.15 12.95
N GLY A 106 -17.33 0.10 14.15
CA GLY A 106 -16.81 -1.14 14.74
C GLY A 106 -15.56 -1.68 14.03
N ALA A 107 -14.94 -2.68 14.66
CA ALA A 107 -13.68 -3.27 14.17
C ALA A 107 -13.83 -3.90 12.77
N MET A 108 -12.77 -3.83 11.99
CA MET A 108 -12.73 -4.41 10.66
C MET A 108 -12.71 -5.95 10.73
N VAL A 109 -13.72 -6.60 10.11
CA VAL A 109 -13.97 -8.05 10.23
C VAL A 109 -13.25 -8.77 9.11
N THR A 110 -12.40 -9.74 9.40
CA THR A 110 -11.60 -10.43 8.37
C THR A 110 -12.49 -10.95 7.23
N PRO A 111 -12.24 -10.55 5.95
CA PRO A 111 -13.08 -10.90 4.83
C PRO A 111 -12.94 -12.38 4.49
N LYS A 112 -14.04 -13.00 4.08
CA LYS A 112 -14.06 -14.40 3.61
C LYS A 112 -13.76 -14.52 2.12
N THR A 113 -13.98 -13.44 1.37
CA THR A 113 -13.69 -13.35 -0.07
C THR A 113 -13.07 -12.00 -0.41
N GLY A 114 -12.43 -11.89 -1.59
CA GLY A 114 -11.97 -10.60 -2.10
C GLY A 114 -13.11 -9.59 -2.30
N ALA A 115 -14.30 -10.06 -2.69
CA ALA A 115 -15.50 -9.24 -2.78
C ALA A 115 -15.90 -8.64 -1.41
N ASP A 116 -15.79 -9.43 -0.33
CA ASP A 116 -16.06 -8.93 1.03
C ASP A 116 -15.06 -7.87 1.46
N ALA A 117 -13.79 -8.00 1.06
CA ALA A 117 -12.79 -6.98 1.31
C ALA A 117 -13.18 -5.65 0.63
N VAL A 118 -13.60 -5.70 -0.65
CA VAL A 118 -14.10 -4.52 -1.37
C VAL A 118 -15.31 -3.91 -0.67
N LYS A 119 -16.33 -4.72 -0.33
CA LYS A 119 -17.52 -4.25 0.39
C LYS A 119 -17.18 -3.54 1.69
N GLN A 120 -16.24 -4.07 2.47
CA GLN A 120 -15.83 -3.46 3.74
C GLN A 120 -15.04 -2.17 3.56
N LEU A 121 -14.16 -2.10 2.54
CA LEU A 121 -13.42 -0.89 2.22
C LEU A 121 -14.38 0.23 1.77
N VAL A 122 -15.39 -0.09 0.96
CA VAL A 122 -16.43 0.86 0.54
C VAL A 122 -17.30 1.29 1.73
N ALA A 123 -17.77 0.35 2.54
CA ALA A 123 -18.62 0.64 3.70
C ALA A 123 -17.94 1.57 4.74
N ARG A 124 -16.60 1.57 4.80
CA ARG A 124 -15.80 2.43 5.68
C ARG A 124 -15.28 3.70 4.99
N GLY A 125 -15.59 3.90 3.71
CA GLY A 125 -15.18 5.06 2.93
C GLY A 125 -13.70 5.08 2.54
N TYR A 126 -13.00 3.94 2.63
CA TYR A 126 -11.62 3.80 2.14
C TYR A 126 -11.57 3.67 0.60
N LEU A 127 -12.67 3.26 -0.02
CA LEU A 127 -12.82 3.23 -1.47
C LEU A 127 -14.17 3.86 -1.85
N PRO A 128 -14.20 4.75 -2.85
CA PRO A 128 -15.44 5.37 -3.27
C PRO A 128 -16.25 4.39 -4.15
N ALA A 129 -17.58 4.42 -3.99
CA ALA A 129 -18.49 3.48 -4.66
C ALA A 129 -18.48 3.61 -6.19
N ASN A 130 -18.11 4.78 -6.71
CA ASN A 130 -18.02 5.06 -8.14
C ASN A 130 -16.65 4.71 -8.76
N SER A 131 -15.68 4.23 -7.95
CA SER A 131 -14.34 3.90 -8.47
C SER A 131 -14.41 2.79 -9.52
N PRO A 132 -13.54 2.84 -10.56
CA PRO A 132 -13.43 1.75 -11.53
C PRO A 132 -13.08 0.42 -10.87
N PHE A 133 -12.28 0.47 -9.79
CA PHE A 133 -11.94 -0.69 -8.99
C PHE A 133 -13.17 -1.39 -8.39
N VAL A 134 -14.12 -0.64 -7.83
CA VAL A 134 -15.36 -1.18 -7.24
C VAL A 134 -16.32 -1.67 -8.33
N LYS A 135 -16.50 -0.91 -9.41
CA LYS A 135 -17.36 -1.32 -10.54
C LYS A 135 -16.88 -2.62 -11.18
N ASN A 136 -15.56 -2.82 -11.23
CA ASN A 136 -14.92 -4.00 -11.80
C ASN A 136 -14.73 -5.15 -10.79
N ALA A 137 -15.18 -5.00 -9.53
CA ALA A 137 -15.03 -5.99 -8.47
C ALA A 137 -16.13 -7.08 -8.46
N THR A 138 -16.68 -7.44 -9.62
CA THR A 138 -17.59 -8.59 -9.77
C THR A 138 -16.83 -9.91 -9.69
N ALA A 139 -17.50 -11.06 -9.52
CA ALA A 139 -16.80 -12.35 -9.42
C ALA A 139 -15.85 -12.61 -10.61
N ALA A 140 -16.28 -12.29 -11.83
CA ALA A 140 -15.47 -12.42 -13.05
C ALA A 140 -14.45 -11.26 -13.23
N GLY A 141 -14.78 -10.06 -12.77
CA GLY A 141 -13.89 -8.90 -12.87
C GLY A 141 -12.79 -8.89 -11.81
N GLY A 142 -13.07 -9.42 -10.62
CA GLY A 142 -12.19 -9.42 -9.46
C GLY A 142 -10.97 -10.33 -9.59
N ILE A 143 -11.08 -11.40 -10.39
CA ILE A 143 -9.97 -12.31 -10.70
C ILE A 143 -9.09 -11.81 -11.86
N LYS A 144 -9.47 -10.72 -12.53
CA LYS A 144 -8.62 -10.13 -13.58
C LYS A 144 -7.45 -9.37 -12.95
N PRO A 145 -6.31 -9.26 -13.66
CA PRO A 145 -5.21 -8.40 -13.25
C PRO A 145 -5.69 -6.97 -12.99
N VAL A 146 -5.16 -6.36 -11.94
CA VAL A 146 -5.36 -4.93 -11.70
C VAL A 146 -4.48 -4.11 -12.65
N THR A 147 -5.03 -3.05 -13.22
CA THR A 147 -4.24 -2.11 -14.04
C THR A 147 -3.49 -1.12 -13.16
N ALA A 148 -2.46 -0.46 -13.71
CA ALA A 148 -1.70 0.55 -12.97
C ALA A 148 -2.57 1.73 -12.51
N ASP A 149 -3.53 2.18 -13.34
CA ASP A 149 -4.48 3.25 -12.99
C ASP A 149 -5.43 2.81 -11.87
N GLU A 150 -5.98 1.59 -11.94
CA GLU A 150 -6.84 1.04 -10.88
C GLU A 150 -6.08 0.92 -9.56
N PHE A 151 -4.82 0.47 -9.59
CA PHE A 151 -3.95 0.39 -8.43
C PHE A 151 -3.66 1.77 -7.83
N ALA A 152 -3.24 2.73 -8.66
CA ALA A 152 -2.88 4.07 -8.22
C ALA A 152 -4.06 4.79 -7.56
N ARG A 153 -5.26 4.71 -8.16
CA ARG A 153 -6.48 5.30 -7.59
C ARG A 153 -6.84 4.66 -6.26
N ALA A 154 -6.90 3.33 -6.22
CA ALA A 154 -7.26 2.61 -4.99
C ALA A 154 -6.29 2.91 -3.84
N LEU A 155 -4.98 3.01 -4.12
CA LEU A 155 -3.99 3.38 -3.12
C LEU A 155 -4.16 4.84 -2.67
N GLY A 156 -4.38 5.78 -3.60
CA GLY A 156 -4.63 7.19 -3.28
C GLY A 156 -5.85 7.41 -2.41
N ASP A 157 -6.97 6.74 -2.72
CA ASP A 157 -8.20 6.79 -1.95
C ASP A 157 -7.99 6.27 -0.51
N VAL A 158 -7.34 5.11 -0.39
CA VAL A 158 -7.05 4.50 0.92
C VAL A 158 -6.12 5.40 1.75
N LEU A 159 -5.04 5.91 1.16
CA LEU A 159 -4.09 6.77 1.87
C LEU A 159 -4.73 8.09 2.31
N THR A 160 -5.53 8.71 1.44
CA THR A 160 -6.30 9.93 1.78
C THR A 160 -7.18 9.66 2.98
N LYS A 161 -7.93 8.56 2.96
CA LYS A 161 -8.83 8.23 4.07
C LYS A 161 -8.09 7.93 5.38
N VAL A 162 -6.96 7.25 5.30
CA VAL A 162 -6.10 6.97 6.46
C VAL A 162 -5.52 8.26 7.06
N GLN A 163 -5.24 9.29 6.26
CA GLN A 163 -4.81 10.59 6.77
C GLN A 163 -5.96 11.34 7.45
N GLU A 164 -7.14 11.39 6.80
CA GLU A 164 -8.34 12.01 7.38
C GLU A 164 -8.69 11.44 8.76
N THR A 165 -8.57 10.12 8.94
CA THR A 165 -8.88 9.48 10.23
C THR A 165 -7.84 9.80 11.31
N ARG A 166 -6.61 10.14 10.92
CA ARG A 166 -5.51 10.48 11.84
C ARG A 166 -5.50 11.94 12.27
N THR A 167 -6.00 12.84 11.44
CA THR A 167 -6.22 14.24 11.79
C THR A 167 -7.64 14.37 12.36
N PRO A 168 -7.85 14.52 13.68
CA PRO A 168 -9.14 14.96 14.16
C PRO A 168 -9.36 16.37 13.62
N VAL A 169 -10.23 16.52 12.61
CA VAL A 169 -10.76 17.83 12.26
C VAL A 169 -11.49 18.28 13.52
N SER A 170 -10.91 19.24 14.23
CA SER A 170 -11.56 19.92 15.34
C SER A 170 -12.88 20.46 14.80
N LYS A 171 -14.01 19.99 15.34
CA LYS A 171 -15.29 20.67 15.11
C LYS A 171 -15.26 22.14 15.59
N ASP A 172 -14.24 22.51 16.35
CA ASP A 172 -13.98 23.86 16.86
C ASP A 172 -13.05 24.72 16.00
N SER A 173 -12.57 24.23 14.85
CA SER A 173 -12.06 25.16 13.83
C SER A 173 -13.26 25.78 13.11
N GLY A 174 -14.04 26.54 13.88
CA GLY A 174 -14.75 27.70 13.38
C GLY A 174 -13.70 28.60 12.75
N LEU A 175 -13.39 28.33 11.48
CA LEU A 175 -13.22 29.43 10.56
C LEU A 175 -14.63 30.00 10.43
N ASP A 176 -14.95 30.86 11.39
CA ASP A 176 -15.86 31.96 11.19
C ASP A 176 -15.36 32.65 9.92
N ILE A 177 -15.90 32.24 8.77
CA ILE A 177 -16.09 33.19 7.69
C ILE A 177 -17.12 34.14 8.27
N GLU A 178 -16.62 35.11 9.05
CA GLU A 178 -17.28 36.37 9.31
C GLU A 178 -17.64 36.90 7.93
N ARG A 179 -18.84 36.57 7.47
CA ARG A 179 -19.50 37.31 6.41
C ARG A 179 -19.64 38.70 7.00
N PRO A 180 -18.92 39.73 6.52
CA PRO A 180 -19.13 41.06 7.03
C PRO A 180 -20.60 41.38 6.76
N GLY A 181 -21.35 41.57 7.84
CA GLY A 181 -22.71 42.08 7.79
C GLY A 181 -22.64 43.44 7.12
N GLY A 182 -23.02 43.48 5.84
CA GLY A 182 -23.40 44.70 5.15
C GLY A 182 -24.88 44.93 5.44
N ASP A 183 -25.11 45.93 6.27
CA ASP A 183 -26.38 46.34 6.85
C ASP A 183 -27.54 46.41 5.85
N THR A 184 -28.63 45.74 6.19
CA THR A 184 -29.97 46.13 5.72
C THR A 184 -30.42 47.34 6.54
N HIS A 185 -30.10 48.54 6.06
CA HIS A 185 -30.81 49.75 6.48
C HIS A 185 -31.91 50.07 5.46
N THR A 186 -33.13 49.77 5.88
CA THR A 186 -34.37 50.38 5.36
C THR A 186 -34.35 51.89 5.61
N HIS A 187 -34.53 52.69 4.55
CA HIS A 187 -35.31 53.92 4.54
C HIS A 187 -35.77 54.21 3.11
#